data_AF-A0A8C7DUT0-F1
#
_entry.id   AF-A0A8C7DUT0-F1
#
_cell.length_a   1.000
_cell.length_b   1.000
_cell.length_c   1.000
_cell.angle_alpha   90.00
_cell.angle_beta   90.00
_cell.angle_gamma   90.00
#
_symmetry.space_group_name_H-M   'P 1'
#
loop_
_entity.id
_entity.type
_entity.pdbx_description
1 polymer ?
#
loop_
_entity_poly.entity_id
_entity_poly.type
_entity_poly.pdbx_seq_one_letter_code
_entity_poly.pdbx_strand_id
1 'polypeptide(L)'
;MCNPGCRIKSLSYSLLLGDRGPPPSPTASSPLALNDTGATGHPNGTFKQLPHIIIIGVRKGGTRALIEMLSLHSAVVAAENEVHFFDWESHFQKGIPWYLSQMPFALPDQLTVEKTPAYFTSSKVPERIHDMNPGIKLLLILRDPTERVLSDYTQVFYNRLQKHKRYQPIESLLVKDGEINLGYKALNRSLYHLHLQNWLRYFPLESIHVVDGDKLIRDPFPEMKRVERFLNLEPQINASNFYFNKTKGFYCLRDHGRERCLHDSKGRAHPHVAPAILHKLYRFFHEPNRKFFELVGRTFNWN
;
A
#
# COMPACT_ATOMS: atom_id res chain seq x y z
N MET A 1 37.22 -18.25 47.28
CA MET A 1 37.88 -19.54 47.60
C MET A 1 36.85 -20.42 48.28
N CYS A 2 36.53 -21.56 47.66
CA CYS A 2 36.21 -22.86 48.29
C CYS A 2 35.46 -23.76 47.29
N ASN A 3 36.11 -24.86 46.96
CA ASN A 3 35.54 -26.16 46.62
C ASN A 3 36.26 -27.15 47.59
N PRO A 4 35.91 -28.44 47.76
CA PRO A 4 34.80 -29.23 47.20
C PRO A 4 34.15 -30.22 48.22
N GLY A 5 33.12 -30.97 47.80
CA GLY A 5 33.07 -32.41 48.13
C GLY A 5 31.75 -33.01 48.65
N CYS A 6 31.28 -34.03 47.90
CA CYS A 6 30.44 -35.19 48.30
C CYS A 6 28.96 -34.95 48.63
N ARG A 7 28.00 -35.82 48.31
CA ARG A 7 27.87 -37.08 47.55
C ARG A 7 26.39 -37.47 47.73
N ILE A 8 25.64 -37.88 46.70
CA ILE A 8 24.71 -39.03 46.79
C ILE A 8 24.63 -39.69 45.40
N LYS A 9 24.81 -41.01 45.38
CA LYS A 9 24.67 -41.89 44.21
C LYS A 9 23.32 -42.63 44.27
N SER A 10 22.77 -42.82 43.06
CA SER A 10 22.09 -44.03 42.56
C SER A 10 20.70 -44.41 43.11
N LEU A 11 19.72 -44.38 42.20
CA LEU A 11 18.91 -45.56 41.88
C LEU A 11 18.69 -45.62 40.36
N SER A 12 18.95 -46.79 39.80
CA SER A 12 18.88 -47.20 38.40
C SER A 12 17.46 -47.44 37.91
N TYR A 13 17.17 -47.19 36.63
CA TYR A 13 16.30 -48.07 35.82
C TYR A 13 16.66 -47.96 34.33
N SER A 14 16.77 -49.13 33.70
CA SER A 14 17.26 -49.36 32.34
C SER A 14 16.18 -49.21 31.27
N LEU A 15 16.62 -48.68 30.12
CA LEU A 15 16.28 -49.03 28.73
C LEU A 15 14.87 -49.52 28.38
N LEU A 16 14.16 -48.73 27.58
CA LEU A 16 13.44 -49.20 26.39
C LEU A 16 13.58 -48.14 25.28
N LEU A 17 14.46 -48.43 24.31
CA LEU A 17 14.57 -47.76 23.02
C LEU A 17 13.37 -48.20 22.17
N GLY A 18 12.41 -47.30 21.98
CA GLY A 18 11.39 -47.42 20.94
C GLY A 18 11.83 -46.63 19.72
N ASP A 19 12.08 -47.35 18.63
CA ASP A 19 12.33 -46.82 17.28
C ASP A 19 11.25 -45.78 16.92
N ARG A 20 11.64 -44.51 16.83
CA ARG A 20 10.84 -43.48 16.15
C ARG A 20 11.51 -43.21 14.81
N GLY A 21 10.90 -43.73 13.75
CA GLY A 21 11.27 -43.43 12.37
C GLY A 21 11.30 -41.92 12.08
N PRO A 22 11.92 -41.51 10.98
CA PRO A 22 12.11 -40.11 10.65
C PRO A 22 10.74 -39.40 10.47
N PRO A 23 10.66 -38.10 10.79
CA PRO A 23 9.41 -37.35 10.64
C PRO A 23 9.01 -37.31 9.16
N PRO A 24 7.70 -37.33 8.85
CA PRO A 24 7.25 -37.29 7.46
C PRO A 24 7.65 -35.96 6.82
N SER A 25 8.21 -36.06 5.62
CA SER A 25 8.49 -34.94 4.72
C SER A 25 7.23 -34.07 4.54
N PRO A 26 7.36 -32.73 4.41
CA PRO A 26 6.20 -31.87 4.17
C PRO A 26 5.60 -32.25 2.82
N THR A 27 4.43 -32.88 2.86
CA THR A 27 3.59 -33.08 1.68
C THR A 27 3.26 -31.70 1.12
N ALA A 28 3.69 -31.46 -0.12
CA ALA A 28 3.30 -30.30 -0.89
C ALA A 28 1.78 -30.17 -0.84
N SER A 29 1.30 -29.17 -0.09
CA SER A 29 -0.08 -28.73 -0.19
C SER A 29 -0.26 -28.19 -1.61
N SER A 30 -0.98 -28.96 -2.42
CA SER A 30 -1.45 -28.56 -3.74
C SER A 30 -2.03 -27.13 -3.67
N PRO A 31 -1.76 -26.25 -4.64
CA PRO A 31 -2.40 -24.94 -4.66
C PRO A 31 -3.90 -25.17 -4.69
N LEU A 32 -4.61 -24.54 -3.75
CA LEU A 32 -6.07 -24.46 -3.77
C LEU A 32 -6.47 -24.01 -5.18
N ALA A 33 -7.08 -24.93 -5.93
CA ALA A 33 -7.68 -24.62 -7.21
C ALA A 33 -8.80 -23.61 -6.94
N LEU A 34 -8.51 -22.34 -7.16
CA LEU A 34 -9.45 -21.23 -7.24
C LEU A 34 -10.30 -21.39 -8.50
N ASN A 35 -11.08 -22.47 -8.58
CA ASN A 35 -11.94 -22.78 -9.73
C ASN A 35 -13.25 -23.40 -9.25
N ASP A 36 -13.94 -22.78 -8.29
CA ASP A 36 -15.41 -22.92 -8.18
C ASP A 36 -16.05 -21.87 -7.24
N THR A 37 -15.79 -20.58 -7.46
CA THR A 37 -16.57 -19.52 -6.80
C THR A 37 -17.57 -18.92 -7.77
N GLY A 38 -18.62 -19.66 -8.11
CA GLY A 38 -19.92 -19.16 -8.61
C GLY A 38 -19.90 -17.87 -9.43
N ALA A 39 -18.99 -17.75 -10.40
CA ALA A 39 -18.86 -16.56 -11.21
C ALA A 39 -20.00 -16.60 -12.23
N THR A 40 -21.15 -16.02 -11.88
CA THR A 40 -22.23 -15.80 -12.82
C THR A 40 -21.72 -14.84 -13.90
N GLY A 41 -21.24 -15.42 -15.00
CA GLY A 41 -20.81 -14.67 -16.17
C GLY A 41 -21.95 -13.77 -16.65
N HIS A 42 -21.64 -12.51 -16.89
CA HIS A 42 -22.59 -11.58 -17.47
C HIS A 42 -22.77 -11.93 -18.96
N PRO A 43 -23.96 -11.73 -19.56
CA PRO A 43 -24.24 -12.12 -20.95
C PRO A 43 -23.29 -11.57 -22.03
N ASN A 44 -22.50 -10.54 -21.70
CA ASN A 44 -21.48 -9.95 -22.57
C ASN A 44 -20.10 -10.62 -22.45
N GLY A 45 -20.00 -11.78 -21.79
CA GLY A 45 -18.74 -12.52 -21.62
C GLY A 45 -17.82 -12.00 -20.50
N THR A 46 -18.28 -11.02 -19.71
CA THR A 46 -17.52 -10.49 -18.57
C THR A 46 -17.88 -11.19 -17.26
N PHE A 47 -16.96 -11.24 -16.31
CA PHE A 47 -17.17 -11.83 -14.99
C PHE A 47 -16.36 -11.10 -13.93
N LYS A 48 -16.72 -11.26 -12.65
CA LYS A 48 -15.95 -10.70 -11.55
C LYS A 48 -14.80 -11.62 -11.21
N GLN A 49 -13.63 -11.05 -11.01
CA GLN A 49 -12.40 -11.75 -10.63
C GLN A 49 -11.80 -11.10 -9.40
N LEU A 50 -11.11 -11.88 -8.57
CA LEU A 50 -10.29 -11.30 -7.51
C LEU A 50 -9.20 -10.42 -8.12
N PRO A 51 -8.73 -9.39 -7.39
CA PRO A 51 -7.73 -8.49 -7.93
C PRO A 51 -6.42 -9.22 -8.16
N HIS A 52 -5.84 -8.96 -9.32
CA HIS A 52 -4.49 -9.38 -9.68
C HIS A 52 -3.46 -8.40 -9.12
N ILE A 53 -3.91 -7.16 -8.88
CA ILE A 53 -3.09 -6.02 -8.47
C ILE A 53 -3.79 -5.31 -7.32
N ILE A 54 -3.03 -4.96 -6.28
CA ILE A 54 -3.53 -4.10 -5.19
C ILE A 54 -2.62 -2.89 -5.03
N ILE A 55 -3.19 -1.69 -5.13
CA ILE A 55 -2.54 -0.44 -4.74
C ILE A 55 -2.75 -0.25 -3.23
N ILE A 56 -1.76 -0.68 -2.45
CA ILE A 56 -1.86 -0.81 -0.99
C ILE A 56 -1.72 0.52 -0.24
N GLY A 57 -1.22 1.57 -0.91
CA GLY A 57 -0.90 2.81 -0.24
C GLY A 57 0.11 3.67 -0.99
N VAL A 58 0.65 4.71 -0.35
CA VAL A 58 0.26 5.19 0.99
C VAL A 58 -0.89 6.19 0.91
N ARG A 59 -1.66 6.33 1.99
CA ARG A 59 -2.62 7.43 2.16
C ARG A 59 -1.96 8.78 1.85
N LYS A 60 -2.53 9.50 0.88
CA LYS A 60 -2.04 10.79 0.32
C LYS A 60 -0.74 10.70 -0.50
N GLY A 61 -0.28 9.50 -0.85
CA GLY A 61 0.83 9.29 -1.79
C GLY A 61 0.48 9.53 -3.26
N GLY A 62 -0.80 9.61 -3.62
CA GLY A 62 -1.25 9.75 -5.02
C GLY A 62 -1.96 8.51 -5.57
N THR A 63 -2.39 7.60 -4.69
CA THR A 63 -3.06 6.34 -5.06
C THR A 63 -4.23 6.51 -6.04
N ARG A 64 -5.05 7.56 -5.91
CA ARG A 64 -6.14 7.81 -6.89
C ARG A 64 -5.58 8.20 -8.27
N ALA A 65 -4.51 8.99 -8.33
CA ALA A 65 -3.88 9.29 -9.62
C ALA A 65 -3.35 7.99 -10.25
N LEU A 66 -2.63 7.18 -9.47
CA LEU A 66 -2.08 5.91 -9.94
C LEU A 66 -3.13 4.96 -10.51
N ILE A 67 -4.24 4.72 -9.81
CA ILE A 67 -5.28 3.82 -10.33
C ILE A 67 -5.93 4.38 -11.60
N GLU A 68 -6.23 5.69 -11.64
CA GLU A 68 -6.88 6.30 -12.81
C GLU A 68 -5.97 6.33 -14.04
N MET A 69 -4.66 6.49 -13.83
CA MET A 69 -3.65 6.41 -14.89
C MET A 69 -3.45 4.98 -15.36
N LEU A 70 -3.45 4.00 -14.45
CA LEU A 70 -3.34 2.59 -14.81
C LEU A 70 -4.56 2.09 -15.60
N SER A 71 -5.77 2.57 -15.26
CA SER A 71 -7.00 2.28 -15.99
C SER A 71 -7.07 2.86 -17.41
N LEU A 72 -6.04 3.59 -17.86
CA LEU A 72 -5.90 3.95 -19.27
C LEU A 72 -5.48 2.74 -20.13
N HIS A 73 -4.92 1.70 -19.52
CA HIS A 73 -4.53 0.50 -20.24
C HIS A 73 -5.76 -0.41 -20.44
N SER A 74 -6.01 -0.82 -21.69
CA SER A 74 -7.21 -1.62 -22.04
C SER A 74 -7.29 -3.00 -21.37
N ALA A 75 -6.16 -3.58 -20.97
CA ALA A 75 -6.07 -4.84 -20.23
C ALA A 75 -6.26 -4.66 -18.71
N VAL A 76 -6.57 -3.47 -18.19
CA VAL A 76 -6.76 -3.23 -16.76
C VAL A 76 -8.14 -2.68 -16.45
N VAL A 77 -8.83 -3.29 -15.49
CA VAL A 77 -10.13 -2.82 -14.98
C VAL A 77 -10.02 -2.54 -13.49
N ALA A 78 -10.35 -1.32 -13.10
CA ALA A 78 -10.25 -0.85 -11.72
C ALA A 78 -11.56 -0.97 -10.96
N ALA A 79 -11.49 -1.43 -9.71
CA ALA A 79 -12.55 -1.20 -8.74
C ALA A 79 -12.71 0.32 -8.52
N GLU A 80 -13.95 0.80 -8.58
CA GLU A 80 -14.25 2.23 -8.52
C GLU A 80 -13.90 2.84 -7.15
N ASN A 81 -14.22 2.11 -6.08
CA ASN A 81 -14.15 2.56 -4.70
C ASN A 81 -13.05 1.87 -3.89
N GLU A 82 -12.65 2.51 -2.78
CA GLU A 82 -11.76 1.88 -1.79
C GLU A 82 -12.58 0.79 -1.07
N VAL A 83 -12.16 -0.47 -1.20
CA VAL A 83 -12.98 -1.63 -0.80
C VAL A 83 -12.91 -1.89 0.70
N HIS A 84 -11.78 -1.55 1.33
CA HIS A 84 -11.56 -1.75 2.76
C HIS A 84 -11.82 -3.19 3.24
N PHE A 85 -11.46 -4.19 2.43
CA PHE A 85 -11.74 -5.58 2.75
C PHE A 85 -10.81 -6.09 3.86
N PHE A 86 -9.50 -5.89 3.71
CA PHE A 86 -8.52 -6.48 4.61
C PHE A 86 -8.31 -5.68 5.91
N ASP A 87 -8.65 -4.39 5.94
CA ASP A 87 -8.43 -3.52 7.11
C ASP A 87 -9.66 -3.36 8.01
N TRP A 88 -10.89 -3.48 7.49
CA TRP A 88 -12.11 -3.41 8.32
C TRP A 88 -12.60 -4.81 8.67
N GLU A 89 -12.71 -5.10 9.97
CA GLU A 89 -13.19 -6.43 10.42
C GLU A 89 -14.60 -6.73 9.89
N SER A 90 -15.48 -5.72 9.84
CA SER A 90 -16.85 -5.87 9.33
C SER A 90 -16.92 -6.25 7.85
N HIS A 91 -15.87 -5.97 7.06
CA HIS A 91 -15.77 -6.39 5.68
C HIS A 91 -15.06 -7.74 5.57
N PHE A 92 -13.94 -7.91 6.26
CA PHE A 92 -13.16 -9.15 6.23
C PHE A 92 -13.98 -10.37 6.66
N GLN A 93 -14.82 -10.24 7.70
CA GLN A 93 -15.69 -11.31 8.19
C GLN A 93 -16.77 -11.76 7.19
N LYS A 94 -17.08 -10.96 6.16
CA LYS A 94 -18.02 -11.35 5.09
C LYS A 94 -17.38 -12.32 4.08
N GLY A 95 -16.06 -12.52 4.15
CA GLY A 95 -15.32 -13.50 3.36
C GLY A 95 -15.08 -13.10 1.90
N ILE A 96 -14.36 -13.99 1.20
CA ILE A 96 -13.97 -13.81 -0.20
C ILE A 96 -15.16 -13.59 -1.15
N PRO A 97 -16.33 -14.25 -1.01
CA PRO A 97 -17.47 -13.99 -1.89
C PRO A 97 -17.94 -12.52 -1.83
N TRP A 98 -17.92 -11.92 -0.63
CA TRP A 98 -18.23 -10.50 -0.50
C TRP A 98 -17.16 -9.65 -1.20
N TYR A 99 -15.88 -9.94 -1.00
CA TYR A 99 -14.80 -9.19 -1.66
C TYR A 99 -14.90 -9.25 -3.19
N LEU A 100 -15.10 -10.45 -3.74
CA LEU A 100 -15.33 -10.69 -5.17
C LEU A 100 -16.53 -9.87 -5.69
N SER A 101 -17.62 -9.79 -4.91
CA SER A 101 -18.80 -9.01 -5.29
C SER A 101 -18.52 -7.50 -5.43
N GLN A 102 -17.45 -6.98 -4.82
CA GLN A 102 -17.04 -5.58 -4.94
C GLN A 102 -16.17 -5.31 -6.18
N MET A 103 -15.70 -6.37 -6.85
CA MET A 103 -14.86 -6.25 -8.04
C MET A 103 -15.70 -5.87 -9.28
N PRO A 104 -15.10 -5.13 -10.23
CA PRO A 104 -15.75 -4.84 -11.50
C PRO A 104 -15.92 -6.12 -12.33
N PHE A 105 -16.82 -6.08 -13.30
CA PHE A 105 -16.84 -7.08 -14.36
C PHE A 105 -15.66 -6.83 -15.31
N ALA A 106 -14.91 -7.88 -15.61
CA ALA A 106 -13.74 -7.85 -16.49
C ALA A 106 -13.85 -8.96 -17.54
N LEU A 107 -13.19 -8.76 -18.68
CA LEU A 107 -12.96 -9.81 -19.67
C LEU A 107 -11.92 -10.83 -19.14
N PRO A 108 -11.86 -12.06 -19.70
CA PRO A 108 -10.93 -13.09 -19.22
C PRO A 108 -9.45 -12.68 -19.23
N ASP A 109 -9.04 -11.83 -20.17
CA ASP A 109 -7.67 -11.37 -20.38
C ASP A 109 -7.33 -10.07 -19.64
N GLN A 110 -8.30 -9.48 -18.92
CA GLN A 110 -8.11 -8.25 -18.17
C GLN A 110 -7.68 -8.48 -16.72
N LEU A 111 -6.71 -7.70 -16.27
CA LEU A 111 -6.28 -7.63 -14.88
C LEU A 111 -7.23 -6.75 -14.08
N THR A 112 -7.76 -7.29 -12.99
CA THR A 112 -8.52 -6.50 -12.00
C THR A 112 -7.57 -5.83 -11.00
N VAL A 113 -7.76 -4.53 -10.76
CA VAL A 113 -7.00 -3.77 -9.75
C VAL A 113 -7.93 -3.12 -8.72
N GLU A 114 -7.56 -3.18 -7.44
CA GLU A 114 -8.19 -2.37 -6.39
C GLU A 114 -7.18 -1.46 -5.70
N LYS A 115 -7.69 -0.48 -4.96
CA LYS A 115 -6.88 0.49 -4.24
C LYS A 115 -7.50 0.86 -2.91
N THR A 116 -6.84 0.47 -1.83
CA THR A 116 -7.22 0.88 -0.48
C THR A 116 -5.98 1.39 0.27
N PRO A 117 -5.78 2.72 0.39
CA PRO A 117 -4.53 3.28 0.90
C PRO A 117 -4.25 3.01 2.38
N ALA A 118 -5.26 2.55 3.13
CA ALA A 118 -5.14 2.18 4.52
C ALA A 118 -4.38 0.87 4.73
N TYR A 119 -4.34 0.01 3.70
CA TYR A 119 -3.69 -1.30 3.77
C TYR A 119 -2.23 -1.19 4.17
N PHE A 120 -1.47 -0.28 3.55
CA PHE A 120 -0.02 -0.17 3.78
C PHE A 120 0.33 -0.01 5.26
N THR A 121 -0.46 0.78 5.99
CA THR A 121 -0.19 1.14 7.40
C THR A 121 -0.98 0.30 8.40
N SER A 122 -1.59 -0.81 7.96
CA SER A 122 -2.37 -1.72 8.80
C SER A 122 -1.57 -3.00 9.06
N SER A 123 -1.30 -3.31 10.33
CA SER A 123 -0.42 -4.42 10.70
C SER A 123 -0.93 -5.81 10.28
N LYS A 124 -2.25 -6.00 10.26
CA LYS A 124 -2.93 -7.28 9.95
C LYS A 124 -3.13 -7.54 8.45
N VAL A 125 -2.93 -6.53 7.61
CA VAL A 125 -3.31 -6.62 6.18
C VAL A 125 -2.35 -7.47 5.35
N PRO A 126 -1.01 -7.42 5.53
CA PRO A 126 -0.10 -8.22 4.72
C PRO A 126 -0.37 -9.72 4.79
N GLU A 127 -0.56 -10.25 6.01
CA GLU A 127 -0.91 -11.67 6.23
C GLU A 127 -2.20 -12.05 5.49
N ARG A 128 -3.27 -11.27 5.67
CA ARG A 128 -4.57 -11.56 5.04
C ARG A 128 -4.53 -11.53 3.51
N ILE A 129 -3.74 -10.62 2.92
CA ILE A 129 -3.57 -10.58 1.46
C ILE A 129 -2.73 -11.79 1.01
N HIS A 130 -1.69 -12.14 1.77
CA HIS A 130 -0.83 -13.29 1.46
C HIS A 130 -1.62 -14.60 1.51
N ASP A 131 -2.50 -14.77 2.49
CA ASP A 131 -3.39 -15.94 2.61
C ASP A 131 -4.37 -16.05 1.42
N MET A 132 -4.79 -14.91 0.85
CA MET A 132 -5.63 -14.91 -0.35
C MET A 132 -4.82 -15.27 -1.61
N ASN A 133 -3.68 -14.61 -1.82
CA ASN A 133 -2.83 -14.83 -2.98
C ASN A 133 -1.38 -14.39 -2.68
N PRO A 134 -0.46 -15.33 -2.39
CA PRO A 134 0.94 -14.99 -2.12
C PRO A 134 1.68 -14.49 -3.37
N GLY A 135 1.18 -14.78 -4.57
CA GLY A 135 1.73 -14.34 -5.85
C GLY A 135 1.20 -13.00 -6.37
N ILE A 136 0.36 -12.29 -5.59
CA ILE A 136 -0.26 -11.04 -6.03
C ILE A 136 0.78 -9.93 -6.25
N LYS A 137 0.52 -9.04 -7.22
CA LYS A 137 1.37 -7.86 -7.48
C LYS A 137 0.89 -6.67 -6.66
N LEU A 138 1.80 -6.05 -5.93
CA LEU A 138 1.51 -4.92 -5.05
C LEU A 138 2.12 -3.64 -5.60
N LEU A 139 1.32 -2.57 -5.66
CA LEU A 139 1.78 -1.23 -6.01
C LEU A 139 1.77 -0.33 -4.77
N LEU A 140 2.91 0.26 -4.45
CA LEU A 140 3.10 1.18 -3.33
C LEU A 140 3.55 2.54 -3.84
N ILE A 141 2.70 3.56 -3.80
CA ILE A 141 3.07 4.92 -4.20
C ILE A 141 3.41 5.76 -2.97
N LEU A 142 4.62 6.34 -2.96
CA LEU A 142 5.14 7.15 -1.85
C LEU A 142 5.52 8.56 -2.33
N ARG A 143 5.41 9.53 -1.44
CA ARG A 143 5.87 10.91 -1.62
C ARG A 143 6.82 11.27 -0.48
N ASP A 144 7.49 12.40 -0.59
CA ASP A 144 8.19 13.02 0.53
C ASP A 144 7.34 12.91 1.82
N PRO A 145 7.90 12.36 2.91
CA PRO A 145 7.14 12.05 4.11
C PRO A 145 6.55 13.30 4.79
N THR A 146 7.23 14.45 4.67
CA THR A 146 6.76 15.74 5.19
C THR A 146 5.59 16.25 4.34
N GLU A 147 5.74 16.26 3.02
CA GLU A 147 4.66 16.62 2.10
C GLU A 147 3.42 15.74 2.26
N ARG A 148 3.62 14.43 2.50
CA ARG A 148 2.53 13.49 2.77
C ARG A 148 1.81 13.82 4.08
N VAL A 149 2.53 14.21 5.13
CA VAL A 149 1.95 14.68 6.41
C VAL A 149 1.08 15.92 6.19
N LEU A 150 1.61 16.93 5.51
CA LEU A 150 0.86 18.15 5.19
C LEU A 150 -0.41 17.82 4.40
N SER A 151 -0.30 16.95 3.40
CA SER A 151 -1.44 16.51 2.59
C SER A 151 -2.51 15.75 3.41
N ASP A 152 -2.09 14.94 4.39
CA ASP A 152 -2.99 14.21 5.29
C ASP A 152 -3.75 15.17 6.20
N TYR A 153 -3.05 16.13 6.80
CA TYR A 153 -3.66 17.22 7.55
C TYR A 153 -4.69 17.98 6.71
N THR A 154 -4.29 18.45 5.51
CA THR A 154 -5.14 19.22 4.61
C THR A 154 -6.43 18.44 4.28
N GLN A 155 -6.32 17.14 4.01
CA GLN A 155 -7.52 16.33 3.75
C GLN A 155 -8.49 16.35 4.94
N VAL A 156 -7.99 16.15 6.16
CA VAL A 156 -8.82 16.13 7.37
C VAL A 156 -9.41 17.51 7.64
N PHE A 157 -8.62 18.57 7.48
CA PHE A 157 -9.04 19.96 7.63
C PHE A 157 -10.23 20.29 6.72
N TYR A 158 -10.13 20.04 5.41
CA TYR A 158 -11.23 20.30 4.47
C TYR A 158 -12.47 19.44 4.75
N ASN A 159 -12.29 18.17 5.15
CA ASN A 159 -13.41 17.31 5.51
C ASN A 159 -14.15 17.81 6.77
N ARG A 160 -13.42 18.41 7.73
CA ARG A 160 -14.00 19.04 8.94
C ARG A 160 -14.71 20.35 8.59
N LEU A 161 -14.10 21.16 7.73
CA LEU A 161 -14.65 22.42 7.25
C LEU A 161 -15.99 22.22 6.54
N GLN A 162 -16.09 21.25 5.62
CA GLN A 162 -17.35 20.88 4.95
C GLN A 162 -18.45 20.44 5.92
N LYS A 163 -18.07 19.90 7.09
CA LYS A 163 -19.00 19.50 8.15
C LYS A 163 -19.23 20.60 9.19
N HIS A 164 -18.81 21.83 8.92
CA HIS A 164 -18.89 22.97 9.83
C HIS A 164 -18.24 22.71 11.21
N LYS A 165 -17.19 21.89 11.24
CA LYS A 165 -16.43 21.56 12.46
C LYS A 165 -15.08 22.26 12.45
N ARG A 166 -14.71 22.84 13.59
CA ARG A 166 -13.35 23.37 13.81
C ARG A 166 -12.33 22.24 13.79
N TYR A 167 -11.12 22.56 13.35
CA TYR A 167 -9.96 21.68 13.42
C TYR A 167 -8.76 22.47 13.91
N GLN A 168 -7.87 21.81 14.66
CA GLN A 168 -6.71 22.46 15.25
C GLN A 168 -5.72 22.88 14.15
N PRO A 169 -4.98 23.99 14.31
CA PRO A 169 -3.87 24.36 13.43
C PRO A 169 -2.86 23.21 13.34
N ILE A 170 -2.16 23.12 12.20
CA ILE A 170 -1.26 22.00 11.97
C ILE A 170 -0.07 22.02 12.93
N GLU A 171 0.40 23.20 13.33
CA GLU A 171 1.52 23.40 14.23
C GLU A 171 1.27 22.75 15.60
N SER A 172 0.06 22.86 16.15
CA SER A 172 -0.29 22.25 17.44
C SER A 172 -0.48 20.73 17.36
N LEU A 173 -0.70 20.19 16.16
CA LEU A 173 -0.70 18.76 15.92
C LEU A 173 0.72 18.22 15.73
N LEU A 174 1.59 18.98 15.06
CA LEU A 174 2.96 18.58 14.74
C LEU A 174 3.93 18.73 15.91
N VAL A 175 3.73 19.75 16.75
CA VAL A 175 4.65 20.10 17.83
C VAL A 175 3.91 20.15 19.16
N LYS A 176 4.46 19.48 20.17
CA LYS A 176 3.99 19.52 21.56
C LYS A 176 5.18 19.74 22.47
N ASP A 177 5.07 20.69 23.39
CA ASP A 177 6.14 21.02 24.36
C ASP A 177 7.50 21.33 23.69
N GLY A 178 7.45 21.97 22.51
CA GLY A 178 8.64 22.31 21.72
C GLY A 178 9.18 21.17 20.85
N GLU A 179 8.69 19.94 20.97
CA GLU A 179 9.20 18.77 20.25
C GLU A 179 8.19 18.18 19.26
N ILE A 180 8.66 17.35 18.33
CA ILE A 180 7.78 16.64 17.40
C ILE A 180 6.80 15.74 18.17
N ASN A 181 5.50 15.96 17.95
CA ASN A 181 4.44 15.20 18.59
C ASN A 181 4.26 13.82 17.94
N LEU A 182 4.99 12.83 18.43
CA LEU A 182 4.92 11.43 17.95
C LEU A 182 3.52 10.80 18.06
N GLY A 183 2.62 11.38 18.87
CA GLY A 183 1.21 10.97 18.95
C GLY A 183 0.39 11.34 17.71
N TYR A 184 0.91 12.20 16.83
CA TYR A 184 0.20 12.58 15.61
C TYR A 184 0.28 11.46 14.56
N LYS A 185 -0.85 10.76 14.35
CA LYS A 185 -0.96 9.60 13.46
C LYS A 185 -0.42 9.81 12.04
N ALA A 186 -0.42 11.04 11.52
CA ALA A 186 0.12 11.31 10.20
C ALA A 186 1.65 11.11 10.16
N LEU A 187 2.39 11.40 11.23
CA LEU A 187 3.83 11.13 11.29
C LEU A 187 4.09 9.64 11.19
N ASN A 188 3.38 8.83 11.98
CA ASN A 188 3.53 7.37 11.95
C ASN A 188 3.27 6.79 10.56
N ARG A 189 2.24 7.26 9.83
CA ARG A 189 1.98 6.81 8.44
C ARG A 189 3.08 7.19 7.44
N SER A 190 3.93 8.16 7.78
CA SER A 190 5.10 8.56 6.98
C SER A 190 6.38 7.81 7.35
N LEU A 191 6.37 6.96 8.39
CA LEU A 191 7.51 6.08 8.73
C LEU A 191 7.50 4.86 7.82
N TYR A 192 7.79 5.06 6.53
CA TYR A 192 7.60 4.04 5.50
C TYR A 192 8.38 2.75 5.74
N HIS A 193 9.60 2.83 6.31
CA HIS A 193 10.41 1.66 6.63
C HIS A 193 9.70 0.70 7.60
N LEU A 194 9.00 1.22 8.63
CA LEU A 194 8.30 0.39 9.61
C LEU A 194 7.18 -0.42 8.95
N HIS A 195 6.40 0.25 8.11
CA HIS A 195 5.28 -0.37 7.43
C HIS A 195 5.78 -1.37 6.39
N LEU A 196 6.76 -0.98 5.55
CA LEU A 196 7.32 -1.88 4.54
C LEU A 196 7.95 -3.14 5.17
N GLN A 197 8.63 -3.02 6.31
CA GLN A 197 9.15 -4.19 7.03
C GLN A 197 8.06 -5.20 7.40
N ASN A 198 6.83 -4.74 7.69
CA ASN A 198 5.71 -5.64 7.93
C ASN A 198 5.25 -6.36 6.66
N TRP A 199 5.24 -5.67 5.51
CA TRP A 199 4.93 -6.29 4.21
C TRP A 199 5.98 -7.31 3.79
N LEU A 200 7.27 -7.00 4.01
CA LEU A 200 8.40 -7.85 3.63
C LEU A 200 8.50 -9.16 4.45
N ARG A 201 7.68 -9.34 5.50
CA ARG A 201 7.56 -10.63 6.20
C ARG A 201 6.77 -11.67 5.39
N TYR A 202 5.92 -11.20 4.47
CA TYR A 202 4.99 -12.04 3.70
C TYR A 202 5.26 -11.99 2.21
N PHE A 203 5.69 -10.83 1.71
CA PHE A 203 5.92 -10.60 0.28
C PHE A 203 7.38 -10.30 0.01
N PRO A 204 8.01 -10.96 -0.96
CA PRO A 204 9.36 -10.59 -1.34
C PRO A 204 9.35 -9.22 -2.03
N LEU A 205 10.46 -8.49 -1.97
CA LEU A 205 10.50 -7.09 -2.45
C LEU A 205 10.13 -6.98 -3.94
N GLU A 206 10.45 -7.99 -4.75
CA GLU A 206 10.13 -8.08 -6.18
C GLU A 206 8.64 -8.22 -6.51
N SER A 207 7.78 -8.50 -5.53
CA SER A 207 6.31 -8.43 -5.71
C SER A 207 5.72 -7.09 -5.30
N ILE A 208 6.54 -6.14 -4.83
CA ILE A 208 6.13 -4.79 -4.44
C ILE A 208 6.84 -3.74 -5.31
N HIS A 209 6.11 -3.14 -6.25
CA HIS A 209 6.63 -2.01 -7.00
C HIS A 209 6.38 -0.70 -6.26
N VAL A 210 7.47 -0.05 -5.86
CA VAL A 210 7.40 1.30 -5.29
C VAL A 210 7.34 2.32 -6.43
N VAL A 211 6.26 3.09 -6.50
CA VAL A 211 6.07 4.22 -7.43
C VAL A 211 6.56 5.50 -6.75
N ASP A 212 7.37 6.29 -7.45
CA ASP A 212 7.78 7.61 -6.97
C ASP A 212 6.64 8.62 -7.24
N GLY A 213 5.87 8.92 -6.20
CA GLY A 213 4.72 9.80 -6.29
C GLY A 213 5.09 11.26 -6.53
N ASP A 214 6.31 11.70 -6.16
CA ASP A 214 6.76 13.06 -6.46
C ASP A 214 7.14 13.19 -7.94
N LYS A 215 7.73 12.14 -8.52
CA LYS A 215 7.89 12.05 -9.98
C LYS A 215 6.55 11.90 -10.70
N LEU A 216 5.63 11.09 -10.21
CA LEU A 216 4.31 10.93 -10.83
C LEU A 216 3.54 12.27 -10.92
N ILE A 217 3.72 13.15 -9.94
CA ILE A 217 3.13 14.51 -9.96
C ILE A 217 3.80 15.39 -11.04
N ARG A 218 5.12 15.30 -11.19
CA ARG A 218 5.92 16.17 -12.08
C ARG A 218 5.94 15.71 -13.54
N ASP A 219 6.02 14.40 -13.76
CA ASP A 219 6.05 13.75 -15.06
C ASP A 219 5.51 12.31 -14.92
N PRO A 220 4.22 12.08 -15.16
CA PRO A 220 3.58 10.79 -14.87
C PRO A 220 4.00 9.66 -15.81
N PHE A 221 4.32 9.96 -17.07
CA PHE A 221 4.50 8.94 -18.10
C PHE A 221 5.68 7.99 -17.81
N PRO A 222 6.88 8.45 -17.42
CA PRO A 222 7.99 7.56 -17.09
C PRO A 222 7.72 6.62 -15.90
N GLU A 223 6.95 7.06 -14.90
CA GLU A 223 6.54 6.20 -13.78
C GLU A 223 5.52 5.15 -14.26
N MET A 224 4.54 5.52 -15.08
CA MET A 224 3.57 4.57 -15.62
C MET A 224 4.21 3.50 -16.51
N LYS A 225 5.23 3.84 -17.29
CA LYS A 225 6.05 2.86 -18.02
C LYS A 225 6.76 1.85 -17.13
N ARG A 226 7.09 2.21 -15.89
CA ARG A 226 7.68 1.28 -14.91
C ARG A 226 6.61 0.37 -14.31
N VAL A 227 5.41 0.92 -14.08
CA VAL A 227 4.25 0.16 -13.63
C VAL A 227 3.84 -0.89 -14.68
N GLU A 228 3.72 -0.52 -15.95
CA GLU A 228 3.41 -1.47 -17.04
C GLU A 228 4.43 -2.62 -17.09
N ARG A 229 5.73 -2.29 -17.07
CA ARG A 229 6.80 -3.30 -17.06
C ARG A 229 6.76 -4.22 -15.84
N PHE A 230 6.49 -3.68 -14.66
CA PHE A 230 6.38 -4.48 -13.44
C PHE A 230 5.20 -5.47 -13.48
N LEU A 231 4.11 -5.05 -14.13
CA LEU A 231 2.90 -5.84 -14.30
C LEU A 231 2.94 -6.77 -15.52
N ASN A 232 4.03 -6.78 -16.28
CA ASN A 232 4.16 -7.47 -17.57
C ASN A 232 3.03 -7.10 -18.57
N LEU A 233 2.65 -5.83 -18.58
CA LEU A 233 1.71 -5.26 -19.52
C LEU A 233 2.44 -4.75 -20.77
N GLU A 234 1.80 -4.89 -21.93
CA GLU A 234 2.27 -4.26 -23.16
C GLU A 234 2.27 -2.73 -23.02
N PRO A 235 3.24 -2.01 -23.60
CA PRO A 235 3.33 -0.56 -23.45
C PRO A 235 2.24 0.15 -24.26
N GLN A 236 1.04 0.30 -23.68
CA GLN A 236 -0.10 0.98 -24.30
C GLN A 236 -0.26 2.43 -23.85
N ILE A 237 0.04 2.72 -22.58
CA ILE A 237 0.00 4.08 -22.05
C ILE A 237 1.11 4.88 -22.71
N ASN A 238 0.81 6.09 -23.17
CA ASN A 238 1.76 6.95 -23.87
C ASN A 238 1.70 8.40 -23.37
N ALA A 239 2.69 9.22 -23.76
CA ALA A 239 2.78 10.61 -23.32
C ALA A 239 1.56 11.45 -23.67
N SER A 240 0.85 11.14 -24.77
CA SER A 240 -0.32 11.91 -25.22
C SER A 240 -1.55 11.71 -24.33
N ASN A 241 -1.56 10.66 -23.50
CA ASN A 241 -2.58 10.44 -22.48
C ASN A 241 -2.49 11.44 -21.33
N PHE A 242 -1.41 12.21 -21.23
CA PHE A 242 -1.19 13.16 -20.14
C PHE A 242 -1.08 14.58 -20.68
N TYR A 243 -1.81 15.50 -20.09
CA TYR A 243 -1.69 16.93 -20.39
C TYR A 243 -1.69 17.74 -19.10
N PHE A 244 -0.85 18.76 -19.01
CA PHE A 244 -0.77 19.59 -17.82
C PHE A 244 -1.88 20.65 -17.85
N ASN A 245 -2.78 20.62 -16.87
CA ASN A 245 -3.83 21.62 -16.74
C ASN A 245 -3.37 22.73 -15.79
N LYS A 246 -3.13 23.93 -16.34
CA LYS A 246 -2.63 25.09 -15.58
C LYS A 246 -3.57 25.51 -14.44
N THR A 247 -4.88 25.45 -14.65
CA THR A 247 -5.89 25.80 -13.63
C THR A 247 -5.90 24.77 -12.50
N LYS A 248 -5.78 23.49 -12.84
CA LYS A 248 -5.70 22.41 -11.83
C LYS A 248 -4.35 22.42 -11.10
N GLY A 249 -3.27 22.80 -11.79
CA GLY A 249 -1.90 22.71 -11.29
C GLY A 249 -1.33 21.28 -11.32
N PHE A 250 -1.97 20.36 -12.04
CA PHE A 250 -1.59 18.95 -12.12
C PHE A 250 -1.83 18.40 -13.53
N TYR A 251 -1.20 17.27 -13.84
CA TYR A 251 -1.53 16.48 -15.01
C TYR A 251 -2.94 15.90 -14.93
N CYS A 252 -3.65 16.00 -16.05
CA CYS A 252 -4.94 15.41 -16.31
C CYS A 252 -4.82 14.36 -17.42
N LEU A 253 -5.86 13.55 -17.57
CA LEU A 253 -5.87 12.37 -18.42
C LEU A 253 -6.65 12.63 -19.70
N ARG A 254 -6.11 12.16 -20.82
CA ARG A 254 -6.77 12.13 -22.12
C ARG A 254 -6.88 10.68 -22.60
N ASP A 255 -8.09 10.29 -22.96
CA ASP A 255 -8.37 8.95 -23.45
C ASP A 255 -9.51 8.96 -24.48
N HIS A 256 -9.29 8.36 -25.66
CA HIS A 256 -10.25 8.33 -26.76
C HIS A 256 -10.98 9.66 -27.04
N GLY A 257 -10.23 10.77 -27.04
CA GLY A 257 -10.77 12.12 -27.26
C GLY A 257 -11.51 12.75 -26.08
N ARG A 258 -11.63 12.05 -24.95
CA ARG A 258 -12.19 12.57 -23.70
C ARG A 258 -11.07 13.04 -22.79
N GLU A 259 -11.23 14.25 -22.26
CA GLU A 259 -10.30 14.83 -21.29
C GLU A 259 -10.95 14.87 -19.91
N ARG A 260 -10.20 14.48 -18.89
CA ARG A 260 -10.66 14.49 -17.51
C ARG A 260 -9.54 14.76 -16.53
N CYS A 261 -9.82 15.61 -15.55
CA CYS A 261 -8.95 15.83 -14.40
C CYS A 261 -9.42 15.01 -13.19
N LEU A 262 -8.54 14.79 -12.23
CA LEU A 262 -8.93 14.21 -10.95
C LEU A 262 -9.88 15.15 -10.19
N HIS A 263 -10.79 14.57 -9.39
CA HIS A 263 -11.75 15.28 -8.54
C HIS A 263 -11.09 16.37 -7.66
N ASP A 264 -11.84 17.40 -7.27
CA ASP A 264 -11.34 18.57 -6.51
C ASP A 264 -10.84 18.26 -5.09
N SER A 265 -11.11 17.04 -4.62
CA SER A 265 -10.47 16.53 -3.41
C SER A 265 -8.99 16.16 -3.59
N LYS A 266 -8.48 16.17 -4.83
CA LYS A 266 -7.09 15.87 -5.20
C LYS A 266 -6.39 17.16 -5.62
N GLY A 267 -5.17 17.36 -5.12
CA GLY A 267 -4.36 18.55 -5.41
C GLY A 267 -4.68 19.79 -4.58
N ARG A 268 -5.21 19.64 -3.36
CA ARG A 268 -5.51 20.79 -2.49
C ARG A 268 -4.22 21.47 -1.99
N ALA A 269 -4.24 22.79 -1.92
CA ALA A 269 -3.15 23.58 -1.36
C ALA A 269 -2.84 23.16 0.09
N HIS A 270 -1.55 23.03 0.40
CA HIS A 270 -1.08 22.73 1.75
C HIS A 270 -1.10 24.02 2.60
N PRO A 271 -1.30 23.93 3.93
CA PRO A 271 -1.18 25.09 4.80
C PRO A 271 0.24 25.62 4.78
N HIS A 272 0.38 26.92 5.02
CA HIS A 272 1.69 27.47 5.37
C HIS A 272 2.10 26.93 6.75
N VAL A 273 3.35 26.49 6.87
CA VAL A 273 3.94 25.98 8.12
C VAL A 273 5.24 26.73 8.36
N ALA A 274 5.47 27.16 9.59
CA ALA A 274 6.68 27.88 9.95
C ALA A 274 7.95 27.10 9.54
N PRO A 275 8.96 27.73 8.90
CA PRO A 275 10.17 27.04 8.44
C PRO A 275 10.90 26.25 9.53
N ALA A 276 10.89 26.75 10.77
CA ALA A 276 11.48 26.05 11.92
C ALA A 276 10.80 24.69 12.20
N ILE A 277 9.49 24.58 11.99
CA ILE A 277 8.75 23.32 12.18
C ILE A 277 9.02 22.37 11.00
N LEU A 278 9.08 22.88 9.78
CA LEU A 278 9.44 22.08 8.61
C LEU A 278 10.85 21.47 8.76
N HIS A 279 11.84 22.25 9.18
CA HIS A 279 13.19 21.74 9.45
C HIS A 279 13.20 20.65 10.54
N LYS A 280 12.34 20.75 11.56
CA LYS A 280 12.19 19.67 12.55
C LYS A 280 11.63 18.39 11.92
N LEU A 281 10.67 18.50 11.00
CA LEU A 281 10.13 17.34 10.28
C LEU A 281 11.18 16.71 9.34
N TYR A 282 11.94 17.50 8.59
CA TYR A 282 13.01 16.99 7.73
C TYR A 282 14.05 16.22 8.56
N ARG A 283 14.52 16.80 9.67
CA ARG A 283 15.44 16.11 10.59
C ARG A 283 14.83 14.84 11.18
N PHE A 284 13.56 14.88 11.56
CA PHE A 284 12.84 13.72 12.10
C PHE A 284 12.77 12.57 11.10
N PHE A 285 12.50 12.85 9.82
CA PHE A 285 12.37 11.82 8.79
C PHE A 285 13.69 11.37 8.17
N HIS A 286 14.79 12.11 8.36
CA HIS A 286 16.09 11.78 7.75
C HIS A 286 16.55 10.33 8.02
N GLU A 287 16.59 9.90 9.28
CA GLU A 287 17.01 8.53 9.63
C GLU A 287 15.99 7.44 9.21
N PRO A 288 14.67 7.63 9.41
CA PRO A 288 13.64 6.78 8.81
C PRO A 288 13.72 6.64 7.28
N ASN A 289 14.05 7.72 6.56
CA ASN A 289 14.20 7.73 5.11
C ASN A 289 15.41 6.91 4.68
N ARG A 290 16.55 7.08 5.36
CA ARG A 290 17.75 6.27 5.09
C ARG A 290 17.47 4.77 5.27
N LYS A 291 16.81 4.38 6.36
CA LYS A 291 16.37 2.99 6.59
C LYS A 291 15.45 2.48 5.48
N PHE A 292 14.52 3.32 5.01
CA PHE A 292 13.65 2.96 3.90
C PHE A 292 14.44 2.73 2.61
N PHE A 293 15.36 3.64 2.27
CA PHE A 293 16.19 3.53 1.04
C PHE A 293 17.05 2.27 1.03
N GLU A 294 17.61 1.91 2.18
CA GLU A 294 18.35 0.65 2.35
C GLU A 294 17.45 -0.57 2.13
N LEU A 295 16.23 -0.57 2.69
CA LEU A 295 15.28 -1.67 2.52
C LEU A 295 14.84 -1.88 1.06
N VAL A 296 14.67 -0.80 0.29
CA VAL A 296 14.22 -0.89 -1.12
C VAL A 296 15.37 -0.88 -2.13
N GLY A 297 16.62 -0.75 -1.69
CA GLY A 297 17.80 -0.69 -2.56
C GLY A 297 17.83 0.51 -3.52
N ARG A 298 17.15 1.62 -3.19
CA ARG A 298 17.13 2.84 -4.01
C ARG A 298 16.79 4.08 -3.19
N THR A 299 17.22 5.25 -3.67
CA THR A 299 16.96 6.53 -3.02
C THR A 299 15.83 7.31 -3.71
N PHE A 300 15.24 8.24 -2.96
CA PHE A 300 14.28 9.21 -3.44
C PHE A 300 14.77 10.60 -3.04
N ASN A 301 14.49 11.62 -3.86
CA ASN A 301 14.92 12.99 -3.59
C ASN A 301 13.94 13.68 -2.60
N TRP A 302 13.93 13.20 -1.36
CA TRP A 302 13.15 13.74 -0.25
C TRP A 302 14.00 14.68 0.61
N ASN A 303 13.35 15.58 1.33
CA ASN A 303 14.02 16.54 2.23
C ASN A 303 14.60 15.88 3.48
#